data_AF-E1ZZN2-F1
#
_entry.id   AF-E1ZZN2-F1
#
_cell.length_a   1.000
_cell.length_b   1.000
_cell.length_c   1.000
_cell.angle_alpha   90.00
_cell.angle_beta   90.00
_cell.angle_gamma   90.00
#
_symmetry.space_group_name_H-M   'P 1'
#
loop_
_entity.id
_entity.type
_entity.pdbx_description
1 polymer ?
#
loop_
_entity_poly.entity_id
_entity_poly.type
_entity_poly.pdbx_seq_one_letter_code
_entity_poly.pdbx_strand_id
1 'polypeptide(L)'
;MTYLHKVINETLRKYPPLSTLHRICTEEIDLPTTNIHVSKDTSITIPVFGLHRDPLIYPDPDRFDPERFNEDKIAARHPYTYLPFGEGPRICIGECR
;
A
#
# COMPACT_ATOMS: atom_id res chain seq x y z
N MET A 1 -7.65 -22.67 4.02
CA MET A 1 -6.71 -21.96 4.92
C MET A 1 -6.95 -20.44 4.93
N THR A 2 -8.19 -19.97 4.81
CA THR A 2 -8.51 -18.54 4.61
C THR A 2 -8.03 -17.64 5.76
N TYR A 3 -8.16 -18.09 7.00
CA TYR A 3 -7.73 -17.32 8.17
C TYR A 3 -6.20 -17.13 8.21
N LEU A 4 -5.42 -18.14 7.79
CA LEU A 4 -3.97 -18.03 7.73
C LEU A 4 -3.54 -16.91 6.76
N HIS A 5 -4.21 -16.79 5.61
CA HIS A 5 -3.94 -15.69 4.68
C HIS A 5 -4.25 -14.32 5.30
N LYS A 6 -5.33 -14.19 6.08
CA LYS A 6 -5.64 -12.96 6.81
C LYS A 6 -4.52 -12.60 7.80
N VAL A 7 -4.00 -13.58 8.53
CA VAL A 7 -2.88 -13.39 9.49
C VAL A 7 -1.60 -12.95 8.77
N ILE A 8 -1.26 -13.60 7.63
CA ILE A 8 -0.10 -13.21 6.81
C ILE A 8 -0.27 -11.77 6.30
N ASN A 9 -1.44 -11.43 5.77
CA ASN A 9 -1.70 -10.10 5.24
C ASN A 9 -1.65 -9.01 6.32
N GLU A 10 -2.20 -9.27 7.51
CA GLU A 10 -2.12 -8.32 8.63
C GLU A 10 -0.69 -8.18 9.15
N THR A 11 0.11 -9.25 9.10
CA THR A 11 1.54 -9.18 9.40
C THR A 11 2.26 -8.29 8.39
N LEU A 12 2.02 -8.47 7.09
CA LEU A 12 2.63 -7.67 6.03
C LEU A 12 2.17 -6.21 6.04
N ARG A 13 0.94 -5.92 6.46
CA ARG A 13 0.47 -4.54 6.69
C ARG A 13 1.28 -3.89 7.81
N LYS A 14 1.41 -4.55 8.96
CA LYS A 14 2.10 -3.95 10.11
C LYS A 14 3.61 -3.92 9.92
N TYR A 15 4.17 -4.93 9.27
CA TYR A 15 5.61 -5.08 9.12
C TYR A 15 5.94 -5.35 7.65
N PRO A 16 5.71 -4.36 6.77
CA PRO A 16 6.02 -4.52 5.35
C PRO A 16 7.55 -4.71 5.20
N PRO A 17 7.99 -5.65 4.34
CA PRO A 17 9.42 -5.88 4.11
C PRO A 17 10.17 -4.62 3.63
N LEU A 18 9.47 -3.76 2.86
CA LEU A 18 9.96 -2.46 2.42
C LEU A 18 9.07 -1.36 3.01
N SER A 19 9.67 -0.46 3.79
CA SER A 19 8.96 0.66 4.43
C SER A 19 8.58 1.78 3.47
N THR A 20 9.30 1.88 2.35
CA THR A 20 9.09 2.89 1.30
C THR A 20 9.17 2.27 -0.09
N LEU A 21 8.43 2.85 -1.03
CA LEU A 21 8.58 2.57 -2.46
C LEU A 21 9.00 3.85 -3.18
N HIS A 22 9.80 3.70 -4.22
CA HIS A 22 10.28 4.84 -5.00
C HIS A 22 9.73 4.79 -6.42
N ARG A 23 9.41 5.96 -6.96
CA ARG A 23 9.04 6.19 -8.35
C ARG A 23 9.82 7.39 -8.86
N ILE A 24 10.04 7.45 -10.17
CA ILE A 24 10.62 8.62 -10.83
C ILE A 24 9.59 9.08 -11.84
N CYS A 25 9.30 10.37 -11.83
CA CYS A 25 8.43 11.02 -12.80
C CYS A 25 9.15 11.08 -14.15
N THR A 26 8.70 10.32 -15.16
CA THR A 26 9.39 10.22 -16.46
C THR A 26 9.03 11.35 -17.42
N GLU A 27 7.90 12.01 -17.19
CA GLU A 27 7.34 13.08 -17.99
C GLU A 27 6.64 14.07 -17.05
N GLU A 28 6.73 15.37 -17.34
CA GLU A 28 6.07 16.38 -16.50
C GLU A 28 4.56 16.15 -16.45
N ILE A 29 3.98 16.26 -15.25
CA ILE A 29 2.57 15.97 -15.05
C ILE A 29 2.00 16.76 -13.88
N ASP A 30 0.78 17.26 -14.06
CA ASP A 30 -0.04 17.72 -12.95
C ASP A 30 -0.81 16.54 -12.38
N LEU A 31 -0.57 16.21 -11.10
CA LEU A 31 -1.26 15.12 -10.43
C LEU A 31 -2.78 15.39 -10.41
N PRO A 32 -3.62 14.51 -11.01
CA PRO A 32 -5.03 14.82 -11.27
C PRO A 32 -5.84 15.10 -10.00
N THR A 33 -5.42 14.56 -8.86
CA THR A 33 -6.16 14.59 -7.60
C THR A 33 -5.67 15.66 -6.63
N THR A 34 -4.46 16.19 -6.81
CA THR A 34 -3.82 17.06 -5.81
C THR A 34 -3.42 18.42 -6.37
N ASN A 35 -3.63 18.70 -7.67
CA ASN A 35 -3.15 19.91 -8.34
C ASN A 35 -1.66 20.20 -8.07
N ILE A 36 -0.87 19.14 -7.86
CA ILE A 36 0.57 19.24 -7.64
C ILE A 36 1.24 19.03 -8.99
N HIS A 37 1.97 20.04 -9.45
CA HIS A 37 2.83 19.93 -10.61
C HIS A 37 4.10 19.15 -10.23
N VAL A 38 4.41 18.11 -11.00
CA VAL A 38 5.61 17.28 -10.82
C VAL A 38 6.44 17.38 -12.09
N SER A 39 7.62 17.96 -11.97
CA SER A 39 8.57 18.05 -13.08
C SER A 39 9.17 16.68 -13.39
N LYS A 40 9.58 16.51 -14.65
CA LYS A 40 10.34 15.34 -15.10
C LYS A 40 11.58 15.10 -14.20
N ASP A 41 11.93 13.84 -14.01
CA ASP A 41 13.02 13.32 -13.20
C ASP A 41 12.88 13.54 -11.68
N THR A 42 11.72 14.05 -11.23
CA THR A 42 11.41 14.13 -9.79
C THR A 42 11.28 12.74 -9.17
N SER A 43 12.00 12.50 -8.08
CA SER A 43 11.86 11.29 -7.27
C SER A 43 10.66 11.40 -6.32
N ILE A 44 9.77 10.43 -6.40
CA ILE A 44 8.57 10.32 -5.56
C ILE A 44 8.76 9.14 -4.60
N THR A 45 8.60 9.40 -3.31
CA THR A 45 8.68 8.38 -2.27
C THR A 45 7.29 8.12 -1.69
N ILE A 46 6.86 6.87 -1.72
CA ILE A 46 5.60 6.40 -1.16
C ILE A 46 5.89 5.79 0.21
N PRO A 47 5.41 6.40 1.32
CA PRO A 47 5.68 5.91 2.67
C PRO A 47 4.76 4.74 3.03
N VAL A 48 5.04 3.54 2.52
CA VAL A 48 4.21 2.33 2.71
C VAL A 48 3.98 2.04 4.20
N PHE A 49 5.01 2.13 5.03
CA PHE A 49 4.89 1.90 6.48
C PHE A 49 3.91 2.87 7.16
N GLY A 50 3.90 4.13 6.72
CA GLY A 50 2.99 5.16 7.20
C GLY A 50 1.57 4.96 6.67
N LEU A 51 1.44 4.71 5.37
CA LEU A 51 0.17 4.40 4.70
C LEU A 51 -0.54 3.21 5.35
N HIS A 52 0.20 2.15 5.67
CA HIS A 52 -0.33 0.97 6.34
C HIS A 52 -0.74 1.21 7.79
N ARG A 53 -0.34 2.33 8.39
CA ARG A 53 -0.68 2.75 9.76
C ARG A 53 -1.59 3.97 9.81
N ASP A 54 -2.07 4.44 8.67
CA ASP A 54 -2.96 5.59 8.63
C ASP A 54 -4.28 5.23 9.33
N PRO A 55 -4.66 5.89 10.44
CA PRO A 55 -5.90 5.60 11.16
C PRO A 55 -7.16 5.92 10.34
N LEU A 56 -7.07 6.75 9.30
CA LEU A 56 -8.18 7.03 8.38
C LEU A 56 -8.49 5.83 7.47
N ILE A 57 -7.51 4.97 7.22
CA ILE A 57 -7.63 3.77 6.39
C ILE A 57 -7.78 2.53 7.28
N TYR A 58 -7.03 2.48 8.38
CA TYR A 58 -6.94 1.36 9.32
C TYR A 58 -7.22 1.86 10.75
N PRO A 59 -8.50 1.92 11.18
CA PRO A 59 -8.85 2.32 12.54
C PRO A 59 -8.13 1.45 13.58
N ASP A 60 -7.57 2.02 14.63
CA ASP A 60 -6.68 1.32 15.58
C ASP A 60 -5.50 0.61 14.88
N PRO A 61 -4.63 1.34 14.14
CA PRO A 61 -3.64 0.75 13.24
C PRO A 61 -2.60 -0.12 13.96
N ASP A 62 -2.38 0.13 15.26
CA ASP A 62 -1.45 -0.62 16.10
C ASP A 62 -2.03 -1.93 16.63
N ARG A 63 -3.36 -2.13 16.60
CA ARG A 63 -3.98 -3.42 16.90
C ARG A 63 -3.72 -4.41 15.76
N PHE A 64 -3.26 -5.61 16.10
CA PHE A 64 -3.19 -6.72 15.16
C PHE A 64 -4.59 -7.32 14.98
N ASP A 65 -5.19 -7.15 13.80
CA ASP A 65 -6.56 -7.58 13.52
C ASP A 65 -6.67 -8.23 12.13
N PRO A 66 -6.59 -9.57 12.04
CA PRO A 66 -6.75 -10.31 10.79
C PRO A 66 -8.08 -10.04 10.09
N GLU A 67 -9.13 -9.66 10.82
CA GLU A 67 -10.46 -9.41 10.25
C GLU A 67 -10.50 -8.15 9.39
N ARG A 68 -9.41 -7.36 9.32
CA ARG A 68 -9.23 -6.30 8.31
C ARG A 68 -9.13 -6.85 6.88
N PHE A 69 -8.85 -8.13 6.72
CA PHE A 69 -8.73 -8.83 5.44
C PHE A 69 -9.93 -9.75 5.17
N ASN A 70 -11.10 -9.37 5.69
CA ASN A 70 -12.38 -9.93 5.24
C ASN A 70 -12.72 -9.36 3.86
N GLU A 71 -13.40 -10.15 3.03
CA GLU A 71 -13.68 -9.81 1.63
C GLU A 71 -14.42 -8.47 1.49
N ASP A 72 -15.39 -8.21 2.37
CA ASP A 72 -16.14 -6.95 2.45
C ASP A 72 -15.24 -5.75 2.76
N LYS A 73 -14.31 -5.89 3.71
CA LYS A 73 -13.39 -4.83 4.09
C LYS A 73 -12.29 -4.59 3.06
N ILE A 74 -11.86 -5.63 2.35
CA ILE A 74 -10.92 -5.49 1.22
C ILE A 74 -11.63 -4.76 0.09
N ALA A 75 -12.85 -5.16 -0.27
CA ALA A 75 -13.63 -4.56 -1.34
C ALA A 75 -13.99 -3.08 -1.08
N ALA A 76 -14.26 -2.72 0.18
CA ALA A 76 -14.55 -1.33 0.56
C ALA A 76 -13.30 -0.43 0.61
N ARG A 77 -12.10 -1.00 0.66
CA ARG A 77 -10.84 -0.25 0.79
C ARG A 77 -10.30 0.16 -0.57
N HIS A 78 -9.74 1.36 -0.65
CA HIS A 78 -9.05 1.80 -1.86
C HIS A 78 -7.86 0.87 -2.19
N PRO A 79 -7.72 0.37 -3.43
CA PRO A 79 -6.76 -0.68 -3.78
C PRO A 79 -5.30 -0.30 -3.50
N TYR A 80 -4.94 0.98 -3.66
CA TYR A 80 -3.58 1.48 -3.44
C TYR A 80 -3.23 1.78 -1.98
N THR A 81 -3.94 1.19 -1.01
CA THR A 81 -3.69 1.40 0.43
C THR A 81 -3.10 0.17 1.14
N TYR A 82 -2.97 -0.94 0.42
CA TYR A 82 -2.29 -2.14 0.88
C TYR A 82 -1.24 -2.55 -0.18
N LEU A 83 -0.02 -2.02 -0.04
CA LEU A 83 1.08 -2.21 -0.98
C LEU A 83 2.28 -2.98 -0.38
N PRO A 84 2.11 -4.16 0.25
CA PRO A 84 3.22 -4.89 0.87
C PRO A 84 4.29 -5.35 -0.13
N PHE A 85 3.89 -5.55 -1.40
CA PHE A 85 4.74 -6.01 -2.49
C PHE A 85 4.86 -4.98 -3.63
N GLY A 86 4.37 -3.76 -3.40
CA GLY A 86 4.21 -2.74 -4.43
C GLY A 86 3.01 -3.00 -5.34
N GLU A 87 2.96 -2.26 -6.45
CA GLU A 87 1.92 -2.36 -7.46
C GLU A 87 2.47 -1.85 -8.81
N GLY A 88 1.87 -2.31 -9.91
CA GLY A 88 2.23 -1.92 -11.27
C GLY A 88 3.29 -2.82 -11.93
N PRO A 89 3.96 -2.36 -13.01
CA PRO A 89 4.82 -3.21 -13.84
C PRO A 89 6.11 -3.69 -13.16
N ARG A 90 6.44 -3.12 -11.99
CA ARG A 90 7.59 -3.51 -11.15
C ARG A 90 7.16 -4.05 -9.78
N ILE A 91 5.98 -4.67 -9.71
CA ILE A 91 5.51 -5.41 -8.54
C ILE A 91 6.46 -6.58 -8.22
N CYS A 92 6.54 -6.99 -6.96
CA CYS A 92 7.33 -8.14 -6.54
C CYS A 92 6.94 -9.40 -7.34
N ILE A 93 7.92 -10.04 -7.98
CA ILE A 93 7.71 -11.29 -8.73
C ILE A 93 7.44 -12.51 -7.82
N GLY A 94 7.73 -12.39 -6.53
CA GLY A 94 7.54 -13.45 -5.53
C GLY A 94 6.16 -13.46 -4.87
N GLU A 95 5.25 -12.58 -5.31
CA GLU A 95 3.87 -12.63 -4.84
C GLU A 95 3.18 -13.88 -5.41
N CYS A 96 3.01 -14.91 -4.57
CA CYS A 96 2.19 -16.07 -4.90
C CYS A 96 0.71 -15.64 -4.89
N ARG A 97 0.13 -15.53 -6.09
CA ARG A 97 -1.31 -15.33 -6.30
C ARG A 97 -2.12 -16.59 -6.02
#